data_AF-A0A9W4J5Y8-F1
#
_entry.id   AF-A0A9W4J5Y8-F1
#
_cell.length_a   1.000
_cell.length_b   1.000
_cell.length_c   1.000
_cell.angle_alpha   90.00
_cell.angle_beta   90.00
_cell.angle_gamma   90.00
#
_symmetry.space_group_name_H-M   'P 1'
#
loop_
_entity.id
_entity.type
_entity.pdbx_description
1 polymer ?
#
loop_
_entity_poly.entity_id
_entity_poly.type
_entity_poly.pdbx_seq_one_letter_code
_entity_poly.pdbx_strand_id
1 'polypeptide(L)'
;MSNRITFYVDIVSPFAYIAFHVLRNSPAFAKCEISYVPIFLGGLMQACGNNPPINIKNKKNYLGQQRVRWAKYFSVPIIEGFPKGFPIRTLYVQRALCAISQRNPAQLADVIGALFHAFWAEGNTTVGEPEGFTPLLEGILGKEETQQVLVAMNNPEIKALLISNTDRSFNSGAFGLPWFECTNSRGETEGFWGVDHIGQVADFLGLDRSLDKGFRAAL
;
A
#
# COMPACT_ATOMS: atom_id res chain seq x y z
N MET A 1 4.17 -17.40 -18.66
CA MET A 1 4.57 -15.99 -18.40
C MET A 1 5.04 -15.87 -16.96
N SER A 2 5.71 -14.78 -16.57
CA SER A 2 6.06 -14.48 -15.17
C SER A 2 4.80 -14.16 -14.35
N ASN A 3 4.82 -14.50 -13.05
CA ASN A 3 3.75 -14.14 -12.13
C ASN A 3 3.78 -12.62 -11.88
N ARG A 4 2.63 -11.96 -12.00
CA ARG A 4 2.50 -10.51 -11.86
C ARG A 4 1.54 -10.13 -10.75
N ILE A 5 1.86 -9.09 -10.00
CA ILE A 5 1.02 -8.54 -8.93
C ILE A 5 0.92 -7.03 -9.13
N THR A 6 -0.28 -6.51 -9.37
CA THR A 6 -0.59 -5.10 -9.19
C THR A 6 -1.09 -4.90 -7.76
N PHE A 7 -0.32 -4.18 -6.95
CA PHE A 7 -0.64 -3.89 -5.55
C PHE A 7 -1.04 -2.42 -5.41
N TYR A 8 -2.30 -2.18 -5.05
CA TYR A 8 -2.83 -0.83 -4.88
C TYR A 8 -2.49 -0.32 -3.46
N VAL A 9 -2.04 0.93 -3.37
CA VAL A 9 -1.47 1.48 -2.13
C VAL A 9 -2.07 2.82 -1.74
N ASP A 10 -2.31 2.98 -0.44
CA ASP A 10 -2.49 4.26 0.25
C ASP A 10 -1.83 4.13 1.62
N ILE A 11 -0.96 5.09 1.96
CA ILE A 11 -0.15 5.01 3.17
C ILE A 11 -1.00 4.94 4.44
N VAL A 12 -2.27 5.39 4.38
CA VAL A 12 -3.21 5.38 5.50
C VAL A 12 -3.72 3.97 5.86
N SER A 13 -3.45 2.93 5.07
CA SER A 13 -3.91 1.58 5.39
C SER A 13 -2.84 0.78 6.16
N PRO A 14 -3.11 0.37 7.42
CA PRO A 14 -2.15 -0.43 8.19
C PRO A 14 -2.00 -1.83 7.61
N PHE A 15 -3.06 -2.41 7.05
CA PHE A 15 -2.99 -3.73 6.44
C PHE A 15 -2.28 -3.69 5.08
N ALA A 16 -2.37 -2.57 4.36
CA ALA A 16 -1.57 -2.37 3.15
C ALA A 16 -0.08 -2.23 3.47
N TYR A 17 0.28 -1.58 4.58
CA TYR A 17 1.68 -1.56 5.05
C TYR A 17 2.21 -2.97 5.31
N ILE A 18 1.46 -3.80 6.04
CA ILE A 18 1.88 -5.17 6.35
C ILE A 18 2.02 -5.98 5.06
N ALA A 19 1.02 -5.94 4.17
CA ALA A 19 1.08 -6.61 2.88
C ALA A 19 2.26 -6.14 2.00
N PHE A 20 2.50 -4.82 1.95
CA PHE A 20 3.65 -4.23 1.27
C PHE A 20 4.97 -4.79 1.81
N HIS A 21 5.12 -4.86 3.14
CA HIS A 21 6.30 -5.40 3.79
C HIS A 21 6.51 -6.89 3.43
N VAL A 22 5.45 -7.69 3.39
CA VAL A 22 5.53 -9.10 2.97
C VAL A 22 5.95 -9.21 1.51
N LEU A 23 5.34 -8.45 0.60
CA LEU A 23 5.69 -8.46 -0.83
C LEU A 23 7.16 -8.04 -1.08
N ARG A 24 7.71 -7.12 -0.27
CA ARG A 24 9.11 -6.66 -0.40
C ARG A 24 10.13 -7.65 0.16
N ASN A 25 9.80 -8.33 1.25
CA ASN A 25 10.80 -9.04 2.05
C ASN A 25 10.65 -10.57 2.03
N SER A 26 9.48 -11.09 1.65
CA SER A 26 9.25 -12.53 1.65
C SER A 26 9.90 -13.18 0.43
N PRO A 27 10.73 -14.22 0.61
CA PRO A 27 11.35 -14.95 -0.50
C PRO A 27 10.33 -15.60 -1.43
N ALA A 28 9.11 -15.87 -0.95
CA ALA A 28 8.02 -16.44 -1.76
C ALA A 28 7.66 -15.55 -2.96
N PHE A 29 7.73 -14.21 -2.79
CA PHE A 29 7.37 -13.24 -3.82
C PHE A 29 8.56 -12.70 -4.62
N ALA A 30 9.80 -13.13 -4.32
CA ALA A 30 11.02 -12.55 -4.91
C ALA A 30 11.11 -12.68 -6.44
N LYS A 31 10.41 -13.66 -7.03
CA LYS A 31 10.36 -13.89 -8.49
C LYS A 31 9.13 -13.28 -9.17
N CYS A 32 8.26 -12.63 -8.41
CA CYS A 32 7.07 -11.98 -8.96
C CYS A 32 7.43 -10.59 -9.51
N GLU A 33 6.80 -10.22 -10.61
CA GLU A 33 6.80 -8.85 -11.11
C GLU A 33 5.73 -8.05 -10.36
N ILE A 34 6.16 -7.13 -9.48
CA ILE A 34 5.25 -6.38 -8.62
C ILE A 34 5.21 -4.91 -9.06
N SER A 35 4.00 -4.44 -9.38
CA SER A 35 3.71 -3.04 -9.68
C SER A 35 2.95 -2.41 -8.52
N TYR A 36 3.42 -1.26 -8.05
CA TYR A 36 2.78 -0.49 -6.98
C TYR A 36 1.97 0.65 -7.57
N VAL A 37 0.66 0.71 -7.28
CA VAL A 37 -0.26 1.69 -7.86
C VAL A 37 -0.85 2.57 -6.75
N PRO A 38 -0.40 3.84 -6.61
CA PRO A 38 -0.98 4.75 -5.63
C PRO A 38 -2.42 5.09 -5.98
N ILE A 39 -3.32 4.95 -5.00
CA ILE A 39 -4.75 5.31 -5.10
C ILE A 39 -5.14 6.25 -3.97
N PHE A 40 -6.32 6.85 -4.04
CA PHE A 40 -6.89 7.57 -2.90
C PHE A 40 -7.95 6.71 -2.22
N LEU A 41 -7.63 6.13 -1.05
CA LEU A 41 -8.52 5.19 -0.36
C LEU A 41 -9.87 5.84 -0.01
N GLY A 42 -9.86 7.10 0.42
CA GLY A 42 -11.11 7.85 0.68
C GLY A 42 -12.02 7.92 -0.55
N GLY A 43 -11.44 8.12 -1.73
CA GLY A 43 -12.17 8.14 -3.01
C GLY A 43 -12.72 6.77 -3.37
N LEU A 44 -11.92 5.70 -3.20
CA LEU A 44 -12.38 4.32 -3.41
C LEU A 44 -13.58 3.98 -2.51
N MET A 45 -13.49 4.28 -1.22
CA MET A 45 -14.57 3.99 -0.28
C MET A 45 -15.85 4.75 -0.62
N GLN A 46 -15.73 6.00 -1.06
CA GLN A 46 -16.87 6.79 -1.53
C GLN A 46 -17.52 6.15 -2.77
N ALA A 47 -16.73 5.76 -3.77
CA ALA A 47 -17.23 5.11 -4.99
C ALA A 47 -17.99 3.80 -4.68
N CYS A 48 -17.54 3.03 -3.70
CA CYS A 48 -18.21 1.80 -3.26
C CYS A 48 -19.41 2.03 -2.34
N GLY A 49 -19.68 3.26 -1.88
CA GLY A 49 -20.64 3.49 -0.79
C GLY A 49 -20.23 2.82 0.53
N ASN A 50 -18.93 2.58 0.73
CA ASN A 50 -18.41 1.85 1.88
C ASN A 50 -18.16 2.78 3.07
N ASN A 51 -18.46 2.31 4.28
CA ASN A 51 -18.22 3.04 5.52
C ASN A 51 -16.84 2.70 6.10
N PRO A 52 -15.99 3.70 6.43
CA PRO A 52 -14.71 3.46 7.08
C PRO A 52 -14.86 2.57 8.32
N PRO A 53 -14.17 1.42 8.40
CA PRO A 53 -14.29 0.50 9.54
C PRO A 53 -13.97 1.16 10.88
N ILE A 54 -13.12 2.19 10.88
CA ILE A 54 -12.76 2.95 12.09
C ILE A 54 -13.94 3.73 12.69
N ASN A 55 -14.96 4.03 11.87
CA ASN A 55 -16.19 4.70 12.31
C ASN A 55 -17.22 3.72 12.88
N ILE A 56 -16.99 2.41 12.76
CA ILE A 56 -17.88 1.37 13.28
C ILE A 56 -17.43 1.02 14.71
N LYS A 57 -18.31 1.28 15.70
CA LYS A 57 -18.07 1.20 17.15
C LYS A 57 -17.14 0.07 17.59
N ASN A 58 -17.42 -1.17 17.18
CA ASN A 58 -16.67 -2.35 17.61
C ASN A 58 -15.47 -2.67 16.69
N LYS A 59 -15.50 -2.26 15.42
CA LYS A 59 -14.45 -2.59 14.45
C LYS A 59 -13.16 -1.82 14.73
N LYS A 60 -13.22 -0.58 15.21
CA LYS A 60 -12.02 0.20 15.55
C LYS A 60 -11.07 -0.55 16.50
N ASN A 61 -11.59 -1.01 17.63
CA ASN A 61 -10.80 -1.71 18.63
C ASN A 61 -10.32 -3.07 18.12
N TYR A 62 -11.18 -3.80 17.40
CA TYR A 62 -10.82 -5.08 16.79
C TYR A 62 -9.67 -4.92 15.78
N LEU A 63 -9.76 -3.97 14.85
CA LEU A 63 -8.72 -3.72 13.85
C LEU A 63 -7.42 -3.24 14.47
N GLY A 64 -7.49 -2.46 15.55
CA GLY A 64 -6.32 -2.08 16.34
C GLY A 64 -5.56 -3.29 16.88
N GLN A 65 -6.26 -4.35 17.30
CA GLN A 65 -5.63 -5.61 17.71
C GLN A 65 -5.15 -6.43 16.51
N GLN A 66 -5.95 -6.51 15.44
CA GLN A 66 -5.62 -7.32 14.26
C GLN A 66 -4.34 -6.86 13.57
N ARG A 67 -4.14 -5.55 13.40
CA ARG A 67 -2.92 -5.04 12.76
C ARG A 67 -1.66 -5.48 13.53
N VAL A 68 -1.70 -5.48 14.87
CA VAL A 68 -0.57 -5.88 15.72
C VAL A 68 -0.34 -7.39 15.62
N ARG A 69 -1.42 -8.19 15.58
CA ARG A 69 -1.33 -9.64 15.41
C ARG A 69 -0.71 -10.02 14.06
N TRP A 70 -1.19 -9.43 12.96
CA TRP A 70 -0.66 -9.68 11.63
C TRP A 70 0.79 -9.19 11.49
N ALA A 71 1.09 -8.01 12.01
CA ALA A 71 2.47 -7.51 12.03
C ALA A 71 3.40 -8.45 12.79
N LYS A 72 2.97 -9.01 13.93
CA LYS A 72 3.75 -10.02 14.67
C LYS A 72 3.98 -11.29 13.84
N TYR A 73 2.96 -11.81 13.15
CA TYR A 73 3.10 -13.00 12.32
C TYR A 73 4.10 -12.82 11.17
N PHE A 74 4.10 -11.64 10.54
CA PHE A 74 4.99 -11.32 9.42
C PHE A 74 6.24 -10.54 9.83
N SER A 75 6.52 -10.41 11.14
CA SER A 75 7.66 -9.67 11.69
C SER A 75 7.80 -8.23 11.14
N VAL A 76 6.67 -7.56 10.97
CA VAL A 76 6.60 -6.17 10.48
C VAL A 76 6.68 -5.21 11.67
N PRO A 77 7.60 -4.22 11.66
CA PRO A 77 7.65 -3.22 12.71
C PRO A 77 6.43 -2.31 12.64
N ILE A 78 5.64 -2.23 13.72
CA ILE A 78 4.46 -1.36 13.80
C ILE A 78 4.25 -0.90 15.24
N ILE A 79 3.84 0.35 15.46
CA ILE A 79 3.50 0.84 16.81
C ILE A 79 2.28 0.10 17.39
N GLU A 80 2.13 -0.02 18.72
CA GLU A 80 1.00 -0.74 19.36
C GLU A 80 -0.35 0.00 19.32
N GLY A 81 -0.33 1.32 19.15
CA GLY A 81 -1.54 2.15 18.95
C GLY A 81 -1.73 2.62 17.50
N PHE A 82 -2.81 3.35 17.24
CA PHE A 82 -2.88 4.11 15.99
C PHE A 82 -1.99 5.37 16.08
N PRO A 83 -1.40 5.83 14.96
CA PRO A 83 -0.74 7.13 14.93
C PRO A 83 -1.68 8.23 15.42
N LYS A 84 -1.13 9.26 16.07
CA LYS A 84 -1.94 10.35 16.64
C LYS A 84 -2.72 11.07 15.52
N GLY A 85 -4.04 11.21 15.70
CA GLY A 85 -4.88 11.84 14.68
C GLY A 85 -5.25 10.93 13.50
N PHE A 86 -5.00 9.61 13.60
CA PHE A 86 -5.47 8.65 12.61
C PHE A 86 -7.01 8.63 12.46
N PRO A 87 -7.54 8.57 11.23
CA PRO A 87 -6.82 8.60 9.95
C PRO A 87 -6.36 10.01 9.55
N ILE A 88 -5.17 10.12 8.97
CA ILE A 88 -4.67 11.36 8.37
C ILE A 88 -5.15 11.51 6.92
N ARG A 89 -5.14 12.74 6.40
CA ARG A 89 -5.34 12.99 4.97
C ARG A 89 -4.08 12.61 4.20
N THR A 90 -4.24 11.82 3.13
CA THR A 90 -3.10 11.35 2.30
C THR A 90 -3.09 11.90 0.88
N LEU A 91 -3.99 12.83 0.53
CA LEU A 91 -4.10 13.34 -0.85
C LEU A 91 -2.78 13.85 -1.44
N TYR A 92 -1.99 14.60 -0.67
CA TYR A 92 -0.73 15.16 -1.16
C TYR A 92 0.34 14.10 -1.37
N VAL A 93 0.55 13.24 -0.38
CA VAL A 93 1.53 12.15 -0.49
C VAL A 93 1.16 11.14 -1.58
N GLN A 94 -0.14 10.84 -1.78
CA GLN A 94 -0.58 9.96 -2.87
C GLN A 94 -0.36 10.59 -4.25
N ARG A 95 -0.49 11.91 -4.39
CA ARG A 95 -0.13 12.63 -5.62
C ARG A 95 1.38 12.65 -5.84
N ALA A 96 2.18 12.85 -4.78
CA ALA A 96 3.64 12.76 -4.87
C ALA A 96 4.07 11.36 -5.34
N LEU A 97 3.48 10.29 -4.80
CA LEU A 97 3.71 8.92 -5.26
C LEU A 97 3.31 8.70 -6.72
N CYS A 98 2.20 9.30 -7.18
CA CYS A 98 1.83 9.28 -8.61
C CYS A 98 2.88 9.99 -9.49
N ALA A 99 3.39 11.15 -9.07
CA ALA A 99 4.46 11.85 -9.79
C ALA A 99 5.74 11.00 -9.85
N ILE A 100 6.13 10.38 -8.73
CA ILE A 100 7.28 9.47 -8.66
C ILE A 100 7.08 8.26 -9.58
N SER A 101 5.85 7.71 -9.66
CA SER A 101 5.57 6.57 -10.54
C SER A 101 5.82 6.85 -12.03
N GLN A 102 5.67 8.10 -12.47
CA GLN A 102 5.91 8.52 -13.85
C GLN A 102 7.38 8.90 -14.08
N ARG A 103 8.02 9.52 -13.09
CA ARG A 103 9.36 10.10 -13.23
C ARG A 103 10.48 9.13 -12.84
N ASN A 104 10.30 8.42 -11.73
CA ASN A 104 11.30 7.54 -11.12
C ASN A 104 10.67 6.20 -10.68
N PRO A 105 10.08 5.43 -11.62
CA PRO A 105 9.36 4.19 -11.29
C PRO A 105 10.23 3.17 -10.52
N ALA A 106 11.53 3.14 -10.78
CA ALA A 106 12.47 2.24 -10.09
C ALA A 106 12.60 2.51 -8.58
N GLN A 107 12.39 3.75 -8.14
CA GLN A 107 12.52 4.17 -6.73
C GLN A 107 11.17 4.23 -5.99
N LEU A 108 10.05 4.04 -6.71
CA LEU A 108 8.71 4.17 -6.15
C LEU A 108 8.49 3.25 -4.94
N ALA A 109 8.91 1.98 -5.06
CA ALA A 109 8.75 1.01 -3.97
C ALA A 109 9.52 1.44 -2.72
N ASP A 110 10.74 1.97 -2.87
CA ASP A 110 11.55 2.38 -1.72
C ASP A 110 10.97 3.61 -1.04
N VAL A 111 10.41 4.58 -1.81
CA VAL A 111 9.70 5.73 -1.25
C VAL A 111 8.43 5.31 -0.51
N ILE A 112 7.63 4.40 -1.09
CA ILE A 112 6.43 3.84 -0.42
C ILE A 112 6.84 3.18 0.91
N GLY A 113 7.92 2.40 0.90
CA GLY A 113 8.45 1.74 2.08
C GLY A 113 8.84 2.72 3.18
N ALA A 114 9.56 3.80 2.83
CA ALA A 114 9.96 4.82 3.79
C ALA A 114 8.76 5.59 4.38
N LEU A 115 7.77 5.95 3.56
CA LEU A 115 6.55 6.62 4.02
C LEU A 115 5.71 5.74 4.94
N PHE A 116 5.54 4.47 4.57
CA PHE A 116 4.87 3.50 5.41
C PHE A 116 5.60 3.30 6.74
N HIS A 117 6.93 3.17 6.73
CA HIS A 117 7.73 3.02 7.94
C HIS A 117 7.57 4.23 8.86
N ALA A 118 7.77 5.44 8.33
CA ALA A 118 7.58 6.67 9.08
C ALA A 118 6.18 6.76 9.70
N PHE A 119 5.12 6.42 8.94
CA PHE A 119 3.76 6.51 9.47
C PHE A 119 3.42 5.42 10.50
N TRP A 120 3.73 4.16 10.19
CA TRP A 120 3.23 3.00 10.94
C TRP A 120 4.22 2.41 11.94
N ALA A 121 5.52 2.53 11.70
CA ALA A 121 6.56 2.07 12.64
C ALA A 121 7.00 3.19 13.59
N GLU A 122 7.04 4.44 13.13
CA GLU A 122 7.48 5.59 13.95
C GLU A 122 6.31 6.44 14.46
N GLY A 123 5.11 6.29 13.88
CA GLY A 123 3.95 7.10 14.25
C GLY A 123 4.00 8.54 13.74
N ASN A 124 4.88 8.84 12.77
CA ASN A 124 5.06 10.17 12.21
C ASN A 124 3.89 10.54 11.28
N THR A 125 2.93 11.30 11.80
CA THR A 125 1.74 11.73 11.05
C THR A 125 1.98 12.91 10.12
N THR A 126 3.15 13.55 10.19
CA THR A 126 3.46 14.72 9.35
C THR A 126 3.63 14.34 7.88
N VAL A 127 3.89 13.06 7.56
CA VAL A 127 4.03 12.54 6.19
C VAL A 127 2.75 12.61 5.34
N GLY A 128 1.62 13.06 5.91
CA GLY A 128 0.44 13.43 5.13
C GLY A 128 0.57 14.78 4.40
N GLU A 129 1.49 15.64 4.84
CA GLU A 129 1.71 16.99 4.32
C GLU A 129 3.09 17.12 3.67
N PRO A 130 3.26 18.00 2.65
CA PRO A 130 4.50 18.14 1.89
C PRO A 130 5.75 18.32 2.74
N GLU A 131 5.68 19.14 3.79
CA GLU A 131 6.81 19.44 4.67
C GLU A 131 7.28 18.19 5.43
N GLY A 132 6.38 17.26 5.73
CA GLY A 132 6.70 16.04 6.48
C GLY A 132 7.28 14.92 5.62
N PHE A 133 6.83 14.79 4.37
CA PHE A 133 7.36 13.74 3.48
C PHE A 133 8.58 14.19 2.66
N THR A 134 8.77 15.50 2.42
CA THR A 134 9.89 16.02 1.60
C THR A 134 11.25 15.50 2.05
N PRO A 135 11.64 15.50 3.36
CA PRO A 135 12.94 14.99 3.78
C PRO A 135 13.17 13.51 3.46
N LEU A 136 12.11 12.69 3.52
CA LEU A 136 12.18 11.27 3.17
C LEU A 136 12.41 11.08 1.67
N LEU A 137 11.72 11.88 0.85
CA LEU A 137 11.90 11.87 -0.60
C LEU A 137 13.32 12.33 -0.97
N GLU A 138 13.82 13.42 -0.39
CA GLU A 138 15.20 13.89 -0.62
C GLU A 138 16.25 12.84 -0.29
N GLY A 139 16.04 12.05 0.78
CA GLY A 139 16.96 10.97 1.16
C GLY A 139 17.05 9.82 0.16
N ILE A 140 16.05 9.65 -0.72
CA ILE A 140 15.96 8.53 -1.67
C ILE A 140 16.16 9.01 -3.11
N LEU A 141 15.50 10.10 -3.50
CA LEU A 141 15.49 10.64 -4.86
C LEU A 141 16.58 11.70 -5.08
N GLY A 142 17.08 12.31 -4.00
CA GLY A 142 17.91 13.52 -4.06
C GLY A 142 17.07 14.80 -4.13
N LYS A 143 17.67 15.93 -3.74
CA LYS A 143 16.98 17.23 -3.60
C LYS A 143 16.35 17.75 -4.90
N GLU A 144 17.09 17.62 -6.01
CA GLU A 144 16.64 18.12 -7.31
C GLU A 144 15.39 17.39 -7.78
N GLU A 145 15.41 16.05 -7.77
CA GLU A 145 14.26 15.25 -8.18
C GLU A 145 13.08 15.40 -7.22
N THR A 146 13.32 15.49 -5.91
CA THR A 146 12.25 15.77 -4.95
C THR A 146 11.56 17.10 -5.24
N GLN A 147 12.30 18.15 -5.61
CA GLN A 147 11.67 19.40 -6.01
C GLN A 147 10.73 19.18 -7.21
N GLN A 148 11.21 18.50 -8.25
CA GLN A 148 10.42 18.23 -9.45
C GLN A 148 9.13 17.46 -9.12
N VAL A 149 9.20 16.51 -8.19
CA VAL A 149 8.04 15.78 -7.66
C VAL A 149 7.05 16.73 -6.96
N LEU A 150 7.53 17.64 -6.12
CA LEU A 150 6.68 18.61 -5.39
C LEU A 150 5.95 19.59 -6.33
N VAL A 151 6.57 19.96 -7.45
CA VAL A 151 5.90 20.71 -8.51
C VAL A 151 4.88 19.82 -9.21
N ALA A 152 5.32 18.65 -9.69
CA ALA A 152 4.53 17.75 -10.51
C ALA A 152 3.26 17.23 -9.80
N MET A 153 3.30 16.98 -8.48
CA MET A 153 2.13 16.50 -7.73
C MET A 153 0.91 17.45 -7.79
N ASN A 154 1.12 18.71 -8.18
CA ASN A 154 0.05 19.70 -8.35
C ASN A 154 -0.43 19.82 -9.80
N ASN A 155 0.26 19.21 -10.77
CA ASN A 155 -0.10 19.25 -12.18
C ASN A 155 -1.45 18.54 -12.43
N PRO A 156 -2.26 19.03 -13.38
CA PRO A 156 -3.53 18.40 -13.73
C PRO A 156 -3.39 16.91 -14.10
N GLU A 157 -2.31 16.54 -14.81
CA GLU A 157 -2.04 15.17 -15.23
C GLU A 157 -1.83 14.22 -14.05
N ILE A 158 -1.08 14.64 -13.02
CA ILE A 158 -0.86 13.81 -11.82
C ILE A 158 -2.12 13.68 -10.97
N LYS A 159 -2.93 14.75 -10.91
CA LYS A 159 -4.25 14.69 -10.26
C LYS A 159 -5.17 13.71 -10.99
N ALA A 160 -5.18 13.74 -12.32
CA ALA A 160 -5.95 12.82 -13.15
C ALA A 160 -5.43 11.38 -13.02
N LEU A 161 -4.12 11.17 -12.91
CA LEU A 161 -3.52 9.86 -12.69
C LEU A 161 -3.95 9.23 -11.36
N LEU A 162 -3.99 10.01 -10.27
CA LEU A 162 -4.48 9.50 -8.99
C LEU A 162 -5.97 9.09 -9.06
N ILE A 163 -6.78 9.86 -9.78
CA ILE A 163 -8.20 9.54 -10.02
C ILE A 163 -8.30 8.26 -10.84
N SER A 164 -7.61 8.17 -11.99
CA SER A 164 -7.68 7.00 -12.87
C SER A 164 -7.16 5.72 -12.22
N ASN A 165 -6.12 5.81 -11.38
CA ASN A 165 -5.64 4.68 -10.58
C ASN A 165 -6.71 4.23 -9.58
N THR A 166 -7.40 5.17 -8.94
CA THR A 166 -8.49 4.88 -7.99
C THR A 166 -9.66 4.23 -8.72
N ASP A 167 -10.08 4.77 -9.87
CA ASP A 167 -11.13 4.20 -10.72
C ASP A 167 -10.76 2.81 -11.24
N ARG A 168 -9.50 2.60 -11.62
CA ARG A 168 -9.00 1.27 -12.04
C ARG A 168 -9.15 0.26 -10.91
N SER A 169 -8.78 0.63 -9.67
CA SER A 169 -8.94 -0.28 -8.52
C SER A 169 -10.41 -0.59 -8.24
N PHE A 170 -11.29 0.41 -8.32
CA PHE A 170 -12.74 0.21 -8.20
C PHE A 170 -13.26 -0.76 -9.28
N ASN A 171 -12.89 -0.53 -10.54
CA ASN A 171 -13.31 -1.35 -11.67
C ASN A 171 -12.74 -2.78 -11.63
N SER A 172 -11.62 -3.00 -10.96
CA SER A 172 -11.08 -4.35 -10.71
C SER A 172 -11.75 -5.06 -9.52
N GLY A 173 -12.68 -4.40 -8.82
CA GLY A 173 -13.46 -4.96 -7.72
C GLY A 173 -13.01 -4.53 -6.33
N ALA A 174 -12.04 -3.63 -6.22
CA ALA A 174 -11.58 -3.16 -4.92
C ALA A 174 -12.67 -2.38 -4.18
N PHE A 175 -12.76 -2.60 -2.88
CA PHE A 175 -13.66 -1.87 -1.96
C PHE A 175 -12.95 -1.37 -0.70
N GLY A 176 -11.63 -1.57 -0.64
CA GLY A 176 -10.74 -1.21 0.44
C GLY A 176 -9.33 -1.70 0.14
N LEU A 177 -8.41 -1.48 1.09
CA LEU A 177 -7.01 -1.89 0.96
C LEU A 177 -6.57 -2.81 2.11
N PRO A 178 -5.61 -3.72 1.89
CA PRO A 178 -4.89 -3.97 0.63
C PRO A 178 -5.76 -4.66 -0.42
N TRP A 179 -5.53 -4.35 -1.70
CA TRP A 179 -6.09 -5.04 -2.86
C TRP A 179 -4.97 -5.47 -3.80
N PHE A 180 -5.03 -6.71 -4.25
CA PHE A 180 -4.09 -7.32 -5.18
C PHE A 180 -4.84 -7.72 -6.45
N GLU A 181 -4.30 -7.37 -7.61
CA GLU A 181 -4.71 -7.91 -8.90
C GLU A 181 -3.55 -8.76 -9.43
N CYS A 182 -3.74 -10.07 -9.40
CA CYS A 182 -2.70 -11.05 -9.63
C CYS A 182 -2.91 -11.76 -10.95
N THR A 183 -1.87 -11.87 -11.77
CA THR A 183 -1.90 -12.68 -12.99
C THR A 183 -0.89 -13.81 -12.87
N ASN A 184 -1.37 -15.05 -12.99
CA ASN A 184 -0.52 -16.23 -12.85
C ASN A 184 0.20 -16.59 -14.16
N SER A 185 1.07 -17.60 -14.11
CA SER A 185 1.87 -18.03 -15.26
C SER A 185 1.05 -18.53 -16.46
N ARG A 186 -0.22 -18.92 -16.26
CA ARG A 186 -1.20 -19.32 -17.29
C ARG A 186 -1.93 -18.15 -17.94
N GLY A 187 -1.76 -16.93 -17.42
CA GLY A 187 -2.43 -15.72 -17.92
C GLY A 187 -3.82 -15.49 -17.33
N GLU A 188 -4.21 -16.22 -16.28
CA GLU A 188 -5.45 -15.98 -15.55
C GLU A 188 -5.23 -14.84 -14.55
N THR A 189 -6.23 -13.96 -14.42
CA THR A 189 -6.18 -12.80 -13.52
C THR A 189 -7.28 -12.89 -12.45
N GLU A 190 -6.89 -12.74 -11.18
CA GLU A 190 -7.82 -12.71 -10.04
C GLU A 190 -7.50 -11.56 -9.08
N GLY A 191 -8.54 -11.12 -8.36
CA GLY A 191 -8.47 -10.07 -7.34
C GLY A 191 -8.52 -10.65 -5.93
N PHE A 192 -7.66 -10.16 -5.04
CA PHE A 192 -7.62 -10.57 -3.63
C PHE A 192 -7.66 -9.35 -2.71
N TRP A 193 -8.36 -9.45 -1.58
CA TRP A 193 -8.48 -8.38 -0.59
C TRP A 193 -7.99 -8.82 0.77
N GLY A 194 -7.21 -7.97 1.43
CA GLY A 194 -6.78 -8.20 2.82
C GLY A 194 -5.44 -8.94 2.93
N VAL A 195 -4.71 -8.64 4.01
CA VAL A 195 -3.41 -9.30 4.30
C VAL A 195 -3.59 -10.77 4.69
N ASP A 196 -4.76 -11.11 5.21
CA ASP A 196 -5.19 -12.46 5.55
C ASP A 196 -5.35 -13.37 4.33
N HIS A 197 -5.52 -12.80 3.13
CA HIS A 197 -5.63 -13.55 1.87
C HIS A 197 -4.29 -13.70 1.12
N ILE A 198 -3.17 -13.26 1.69
CA ILE A 198 -1.86 -13.37 1.04
C ILE A 198 -1.44 -14.83 0.79
N GLY A 199 -1.93 -15.77 1.60
CA GLY A 199 -1.78 -17.21 1.36
C GLY A 199 -2.48 -17.66 0.08
N GLN A 200 -3.70 -17.17 -0.17
CA GLN A 200 -4.44 -17.45 -1.42
C GLN A 200 -3.76 -16.81 -2.63
N VAL A 201 -3.19 -15.61 -2.48
CA VAL A 201 -2.35 -14.99 -3.53
C VAL A 201 -1.18 -15.91 -3.88
N ALA A 202 -0.49 -16.47 -2.88
CA ALA A 202 0.61 -17.40 -3.11
C ALA A 202 0.15 -18.69 -3.80
N ASP A 203 -0.98 -19.27 -3.36
CA ASP A 203 -1.54 -20.48 -3.93
C ASP A 203 -1.99 -20.27 -5.39
N PHE A 204 -2.68 -19.16 -5.68
CA PHE A 204 -3.11 -18.80 -7.04
C PHE A 204 -1.94 -18.60 -8.01
N LEU A 205 -0.85 -18.01 -7.52
CA LEU A 205 0.38 -17.81 -8.29
C LEU A 205 1.28 -19.06 -8.32
N GLY A 206 0.94 -20.14 -7.60
CA GLY A 206 1.74 -21.36 -7.51
C GLY A 206 3.09 -21.15 -6.82
N LEU A 207 3.15 -20.28 -5.81
CA LEU A 207 4.37 -19.96 -5.06
C LEU A 207 4.58 -20.92 -3.88
N ASP A 208 5.84 -21.16 -3.52
CA ASP A 208 6.17 -21.93 -2.32
C ASP A 208 6.03 -21.07 -1.05
N ARG A 209 4.88 -21.22 -0.39
CA ARG A 209 4.56 -20.53 0.87
C ARG A 209 5.34 -21.04 2.08
N SER A 210 6.00 -22.20 2.00
CA SER A 210 6.77 -22.75 3.14
C SER A 210 8.01 -21.90 3.48
N LEU A 211 8.40 -21.03 2.55
CA LEU A 211 9.54 -20.14 2.66
C LEU A 211 9.33 -18.98 3.64
N ASP A 212 8.11 -18.77 4.15
CA ASP A 212 7.80 -17.73 5.13
C ASP A 212 6.81 -18.22 6.19
N LYS A 213 7.20 -18.08 7.46
CA LYS A 213 6.44 -18.59 8.61
C LYS A 213 5.11 -17.87 8.79
N GLY A 214 4.96 -16.63 8.31
CA GLY A 214 3.74 -15.86 8.40
C GLY A 214 2.55 -16.50 7.66
N PHE A 215 2.82 -17.28 6.60
CA PHE A 215 1.78 -17.99 5.85
C PHE A 215 1.07 -19.09 6.64
N ARG A 216 1.62 -19.57 7.77
CA ARG A 216 0.95 -20.56 8.61
C ARG A 216 -0.39 -20.09 9.16
N ALA A 217 -0.58 -18.77 9.26
CA ALA A 217 -1.81 -18.15 9.75
C ALA A 217 -2.77 -17.71 8.62
N ALA A 218 -2.37 -17.83 7.35
CA ALA A 218 -3.14 -17.41 6.18
C ALA A 218 -3.84 -18.59 5.48
N LEU A 219 -4.27 -19.59 6.27
CA LEU A 219 -4.97 -20.81 5.84
C LEU A 219 -6.49 -20.67 5.97
#